data_AF-A0A4T0AZK6-F1
#
_entry.id   AF-A0A4T0AZK6-F1
#
_cell.length_a   1.000
_cell.length_b   1.000
_cell.length_c   1.000
_cell.angle_alpha   90.00
_cell.angle_beta   90.00
_cell.angle_gamma   90.00
#
_symmetry.space_group_name_H-M   'P 1'
#
loop_
_entity.id
_entity.type
_entity.pdbx_description
1 polymer ?
#
loop_
_entity_poly.entity_id
_entity_poly.type
_entity_poly.pdbx_seq_one_letter_code
_entity_poly.pdbx_strand_id
1 'polypeptide(L)'
;MAPLTTFSFGSRDHRHLNRYDLDVWSNYVDFSALRALELAKEIRIDALSWATTNCSFTSLETLVLIIEWKDSHELDIIKQTEVDDFVRSLPPLKDLKIDGAVGPSTFRAIVQRHASTLKRLWMGNVETWPREEVTSCFTGVLQEHPLLQLEDLTLAIRRSKGDENEVAIYKTLGSLPRLQTLDLTLDCADESILPHVPGPDASFLGWAVGKDVNDNDEAMELTQDRSFDDFHQQTFKDLQTTDGTHLNYGHIRGAFIDSALDEKLARAIHQIMTAAKGPRSLPLQRLKLGTRGGCQFGSIDSGVLAG
;
A
#
# COMPACT_ATOMS: atom_id res chain seq x y z
N MET A 1 -7.49 -28.39 -29.88
CA MET A 1 -6.50 -28.08 -28.83
C MET A 1 -7.26 -27.63 -27.60
N ALA A 2 -6.82 -28.01 -26.40
CA ALA A 2 -7.40 -27.45 -25.18
C ALA A 2 -7.05 -25.94 -25.10
N PRO A 3 -7.97 -25.07 -24.66
CA PRO A 3 -7.68 -23.65 -24.53
C PRO A 3 -6.62 -23.43 -23.46
N LEU A 4 -5.80 -22.39 -23.63
CA LEU A 4 -4.86 -21.96 -22.61
C LEU A 4 -5.65 -21.48 -21.39
N THR A 5 -5.35 -22.02 -20.20
CA THR A 5 -6.05 -21.68 -18.96
C THR A 5 -5.22 -20.82 -18.01
N THR A 6 -3.91 -20.75 -18.24
CA THR A 6 -2.98 -19.92 -17.45
C THR A 6 -2.09 -19.16 -18.40
N PHE A 7 -2.08 -17.83 -18.27
CA PHE A 7 -1.18 -16.96 -18.98
C PHE A 7 -0.34 -16.19 -17.97
N SER A 8 0.97 -16.37 -18.00
CA SER A 8 1.93 -15.67 -17.14
C SER A 8 2.95 -14.97 -18.02
N PHE A 9 3.13 -13.67 -17.79
CA PHE A 9 4.08 -12.85 -18.52
C PHE A 9 4.94 -12.06 -17.51
N GLY A 10 6.25 -12.30 -17.59
CA GLY A 10 7.26 -11.53 -16.90
C GLY A 10 8.40 -11.25 -17.88
N SER A 11 8.93 -10.04 -17.87
CA SER A 11 10.03 -9.65 -18.76
C SER A 11 11.01 -8.76 -18.01
N ARG A 12 12.28 -8.79 -18.43
CA ARG A 12 13.39 -8.02 -17.84
C ARG A 12 13.56 -6.63 -18.45
N ASP A 13 12.74 -6.27 -19.44
CA ASP A 13 12.76 -4.95 -20.06
C ASP A 13 11.99 -3.92 -19.23
N HIS A 14 12.49 -2.69 -19.22
CA HIS A 14 11.95 -1.59 -18.42
C HIS A 14 10.67 -0.95 -19.00
N ARG A 15 10.11 -1.46 -20.11
CA ARG A 15 8.90 -0.89 -20.74
C ARG A 15 7.64 -1.36 -20.02
N HIS A 16 6.69 -0.49 -19.68
CA HIS A 16 5.39 -0.95 -19.14
C HIS A 16 4.56 -1.67 -20.21
N LEU A 17 3.70 -2.61 -19.80
CA LEU A 17 2.70 -3.24 -20.66
C LEU A 17 1.64 -2.21 -21.05
N ASN A 18 1.38 -2.09 -22.35
CA ASN A 18 0.41 -1.14 -22.87
C ASN A 18 -0.73 -1.85 -23.61
N ARG A 19 -1.71 -1.07 -24.07
CA ARG A 19 -2.87 -1.61 -24.81
C ARG A 19 -2.49 -2.45 -26.04
N TYR A 20 -1.41 -2.12 -26.73
CA TYR A 20 -0.98 -2.85 -27.93
C TYR A 20 -0.45 -4.24 -27.58
N ASP A 21 0.21 -4.40 -26.43
CA ASP A 21 0.65 -5.72 -25.97
C ASP A 21 -0.56 -6.64 -25.74
N LEU A 22 -1.60 -6.14 -25.05
CA LEU A 22 -2.83 -6.90 -24.80
C LEU A 22 -3.63 -7.19 -26.09
N ASP A 23 -3.72 -6.23 -26.99
CA ASP A 23 -4.38 -6.38 -28.28
C ASP A 23 -3.69 -7.45 -29.13
N VAL A 24 -2.35 -7.43 -29.20
CA VAL A 24 -1.58 -8.48 -29.87
C VAL A 24 -1.85 -9.84 -29.24
N TRP A 25 -1.82 -9.95 -27.90
CA TRP A 25 -2.09 -11.21 -27.20
C TRP A 25 -3.52 -11.72 -27.41
N SER A 26 -4.50 -10.84 -27.56
CA SER A 26 -5.90 -11.22 -27.83
C SER A 26 -6.07 -12.03 -29.12
N ASN A 27 -5.14 -11.89 -30.08
CA ASN A 27 -5.12 -12.67 -31.31
C ASN A 27 -4.66 -14.13 -31.11
N TYR A 28 -3.98 -14.43 -30.00
CA TYR A 28 -3.39 -15.74 -29.72
C TYR A 28 -3.96 -16.40 -28.46
N VAL A 29 -4.61 -15.63 -27.59
CA VAL A 29 -5.11 -16.06 -26.29
C VAL A 29 -6.59 -15.76 -26.19
N ASP A 30 -7.39 -16.80 -25.97
CA ASP A 30 -8.78 -16.65 -25.57
C ASP A 30 -8.86 -16.29 -24.08
N PHE A 31 -8.97 -14.98 -23.79
CA PHE A 31 -9.06 -14.47 -22.42
C PHE A 31 -10.27 -15.06 -21.65
N SER A 32 -11.33 -15.47 -22.34
CA SER A 32 -12.55 -15.98 -21.69
C SER A 32 -12.36 -17.35 -21.05
N ALA A 33 -11.38 -18.11 -21.54
CA ALA A 33 -10.98 -19.42 -21.04
C ALA A 33 -9.90 -19.36 -19.96
N LEU A 34 -9.28 -18.19 -19.75
CA LEU A 34 -8.24 -18.04 -18.72
C LEU A 34 -8.82 -18.17 -17.32
N ARG A 35 -8.17 -19.01 -16.51
CA ARG A 35 -8.39 -19.15 -15.07
C ARG A 35 -7.34 -18.42 -14.25
N ALA A 36 -6.13 -18.23 -14.80
CA ALA A 36 -5.08 -17.45 -14.17
C ALA A 36 -4.43 -16.49 -15.17
N LEU A 37 -4.36 -15.21 -14.79
CA LEU A 37 -3.66 -14.16 -15.52
C LEU A 37 -2.63 -13.54 -14.60
N GLU A 38 -1.36 -13.71 -14.93
CA GLU A 38 -0.25 -13.22 -14.12
C GLU A 38 0.65 -12.28 -14.93
N LEU A 39 0.53 -10.98 -14.67
CA LEU A 39 1.37 -9.96 -15.30
C LEU A 39 2.36 -9.46 -14.25
N ALA A 40 3.54 -10.09 -14.20
CA ALA A 40 4.63 -9.74 -13.28
C ALA A 40 5.43 -8.53 -13.78
N LYS A 41 4.76 -7.59 -14.42
CA LYS A 41 5.33 -6.41 -15.05
C LYS A 41 4.32 -5.28 -14.96
N GLU A 42 4.82 -4.06 -14.77
CA GLU A 42 3.96 -2.89 -14.67
C GLU A 42 3.08 -2.72 -15.90
N ILE A 43 1.78 -2.56 -15.68
CA ILE A 43 0.76 -2.33 -16.70
C ILE A 43 0.27 -0.88 -16.63
N ARG A 44 0.11 -0.29 -17.81
CA ARG A 44 -0.45 1.05 -17.96
C ARG A 44 -1.94 1.05 -17.70
N ILE A 45 -2.44 2.16 -17.18
CA ILE A 45 -3.87 2.33 -16.91
C ILE A 45 -4.69 2.30 -18.22
N ASP A 46 -4.13 2.85 -19.31
CA ASP A 46 -4.75 2.81 -20.65
C ASP A 46 -4.98 1.37 -21.17
N ALA A 47 -4.11 0.44 -20.79
CA ALA A 47 -4.23 -0.98 -21.13
C ALA A 47 -5.35 -1.65 -20.33
N LEU A 48 -5.50 -1.29 -19.05
CA LEU A 48 -6.61 -1.77 -18.20
C LEU A 48 -7.96 -1.28 -18.72
N SER A 49 -8.06 0.01 -19.04
CA SER A 49 -9.28 0.61 -19.63
C SER A 49 -9.69 -0.10 -20.94
N TRP A 50 -8.71 -0.37 -21.81
CA TRP A 50 -8.96 -1.16 -23.02
C TRP A 50 -9.40 -2.60 -22.69
N ALA A 51 -8.74 -3.27 -21.74
CA ALA A 51 -9.06 -4.64 -21.35
C ALA A 51 -10.48 -4.78 -20.77
N THR A 52 -10.93 -3.81 -19.97
CA THR A 52 -12.30 -3.75 -19.42
C THR A 52 -13.36 -3.79 -20.53
N THR A 53 -13.06 -3.17 -21.67
CA THR A 53 -14.03 -3.01 -22.78
C THR A 53 -13.91 -4.12 -23.83
N ASN A 54 -12.69 -4.63 -24.06
CA ASN A 54 -12.38 -5.48 -25.21
C ASN A 54 -12.05 -6.94 -24.83
N CYS A 55 -11.74 -7.22 -23.57
CA CYS A 55 -11.45 -8.56 -23.09
C CYS A 55 -12.60 -9.11 -22.25
N SER A 56 -12.77 -10.43 -22.30
CA SER A 56 -13.69 -11.17 -21.43
C SER A 56 -12.89 -12.09 -20.54
N PHE A 57 -13.04 -11.98 -19.22
CA PHE A 57 -12.31 -12.78 -18.23
C PHE A 57 -13.25 -13.71 -17.46
N THR A 58 -14.28 -14.26 -18.11
CA THR A 58 -15.38 -14.98 -17.46
C THR A 58 -14.99 -16.17 -16.60
N SER A 59 -13.85 -16.82 -16.89
CA SER A 59 -13.36 -17.99 -16.15
C SER A 59 -12.28 -17.67 -15.12
N LEU A 60 -11.92 -16.38 -14.95
CA LEU A 60 -10.75 -15.98 -14.20
C LEU A 60 -10.94 -16.22 -12.69
N GLU A 61 -9.95 -16.85 -12.07
CA GLU A 61 -9.92 -17.17 -10.64
C GLU A 61 -8.72 -16.52 -9.94
N THR A 62 -7.59 -16.39 -10.66
CA THR A 62 -6.34 -15.84 -10.17
C THR A 62 -5.90 -14.66 -11.02
N LEU A 63 -5.58 -13.54 -10.38
CA LEU A 63 -5.07 -12.34 -11.02
C LEU A 63 -3.83 -11.83 -10.29
N VAL A 64 -2.75 -11.59 -11.03
CA VAL A 64 -1.57 -10.88 -10.55
C VAL A 64 -1.32 -9.68 -11.47
N LEU A 65 -1.35 -8.47 -10.90
CA LEU A 65 -1.12 -7.21 -11.60
C LEU A 65 -0.20 -6.29 -10.79
N ILE A 66 0.62 -5.54 -11.51
CA ILE A 66 1.40 -4.42 -10.96
C ILE A 66 1.05 -3.23 -11.85
N ILE A 67 0.50 -2.16 -11.31
CA ILE A 67 0.04 -0.99 -12.05
C ILE A 67 1.16 0.05 -12.09
N GLU A 68 1.38 0.70 -13.24
CA GLU A 68 2.42 1.73 -13.36
C GLU A 68 2.23 2.85 -12.33
N TRP A 69 3.31 3.24 -11.66
CA TRP A 69 3.37 4.51 -10.94
C TRP A 69 3.70 5.58 -11.97
N LYS A 70 2.88 6.63 -12.08
CA LYS A 70 3.34 7.84 -12.77
C LYS A 70 3.96 8.76 -11.73
N ASP A 71 5.18 9.22 -11.98
CA ASP A 71 5.87 10.29 -11.24
C ASP A 71 5.16 11.65 -11.30
N SER A 72 3.91 11.71 -11.78
CA SER A 72 3.14 12.95 -11.85
C SER A 72 2.24 13.06 -10.64
N HIS A 73 2.35 14.18 -9.93
CA HIS A 73 1.55 14.68 -8.79
C HIS A 73 0.02 14.77 -9.01
N GLU A 74 -0.48 14.10 -10.03
CA GLU A 74 -1.87 14.00 -10.41
C GLU A 74 -2.21 12.51 -10.55
N LEU A 75 -2.34 11.86 -9.39
CA LEU A 75 -3.35 10.81 -9.24
C LEU A 75 -4.71 11.45 -9.45
N ASP A 76 -5.03 11.81 -10.70
CA ASP A 76 -6.37 12.21 -11.08
C ASP A 76 -7.31 11.13 -10.60
N ILE A 77 -8.33 11.52 -9.85
CA ILE A 77 -9.45 10.65 -9.44
C ILE A 77 -9.94 9.82 -10.64
N ILE A 78 -9.91 10.40 -11.85
CA ILE A 78 -10.27 9.77 -13.12
C ILE A 78 -9.44 8.50 -13.42
N LYS A 79 -8.13 8.49 -13.13
CA LYS A 79 -7.27 7.33 -13.43
C LYS A 79 -7.49 6.16 -12.45
N GLN A 80 -7.85 6.45 -11.19
CA GLN A 80 -8.24 5.38 -10.24
C GLN A 80 -9.56 4.72 -10.64
N THR A 81 -10.49 5.47 -11.24
CA THR A 81 -11.76 4.88 -11.70
C THR A 81 -11.57 3.76 -12.73
N GLU A 82 -10.56 3.86 -13.60
CA GLU A 82 -10.28 2.86 -14.63
C GLU A 82 -9.77 1.54 -14.04
N VAL A 83 -8.94 1.61 -13.00
CA VAL A 83 -8.48 0.44 -12.24
C VAL A 83 -9.67 -0.21 -11.52
N ASP A 84 -10.49 0.60 -10.86
CA ASP A 84 -11.63 0.10 -10.10
C ASP A 84 -12.68 -0.56 -11.01
N ASP A 85 -12.95 0.04 -12.18
CA ASP A 85 -13.89 -0.50 -13.16
C ASP A 85 -13.38 -1.81 -13.77
N PHE A 86 -12.07 -1.90 -14.03
CA PHE A 86 -11.45 -3.16 -14.41
C PHE A 86 -11.70 -4.23 -13.35
N VAL A 87 -11.39 -3.97 -12.08
CA VAL A 87 -11.63 -4.91 -10.97
C VAL A 87 -13.11 -5.33 -10.87
N ARG A 88 -14.04 -4.37 -10.99
CA ARG A 88 -15.49 -4.64 -10.95
C ARG A 88 -15.98 -5.49 -12.13
N SER A 89 -15.32 -5.39 -13.29
CA SER A 89 -15.70 -6.14 -14.50
C SER A 89 -15.41 -7.64 -14.36
N LEU A 90 -14.45 -8.02 -13.51
CA LEU A 90 -14.00 -9.40 -13.34
C LEU A 90 -15.04 -10.28 -12.63
N PRO A 91 -15.05 -11.60 -12.88
CA PRO A 91 -15.80 -12.53 -12.04
C PRO A 91 -15.25 -12.53 -10.60
N PRO A 92 -16.01 -13.04 -9.61
CA PRO A 92 -15.53 -13.21 -8.24
C PRO A 92 -14.24 -14.06 -8.18
N LEU A 93 -13.11 -13.41 -7.96
CA LEU A 93 -11.79 -14.03 -7.90
C LEU A 93 -11.58 -14.83 -6.61
N LYS A 94 -10.68 -15.80 -6.66
CA LYS A 94 -10.18 -16.54 -5.49
C LYS A 94 -8.85 -15.98 -5.01
N ASP A 95 -8.00 -15.57 -5.94
CA ASP A 95 -6.64 -15.10 -5.64
C ASP A 95 -6.37 -13.79 -6.36
N LEU A 96 -6.07 -12.75 -5.59
CA LEU A 96 -5.76 -11.44 -6.14
C LEU A 96 -4.46 -10.93 -5.55
N LYS A 97 -3.50 -10.65 -6.43
CA LYS A 97 -2.32 -9.84 -6.14
C LYS A 97 -2.39 -8.58 -6.98
N ILE A 98 -2.47 -7.43 -6.34
CA ILE A 98 -2.48 -6.14 -7.01
C ILE A 98 -1.48 -5.22 -6.33
N ASP A 99 -0.60 -4.63 -7.13
CA ASP A 99 0.39 -3.64 -6.70
C ASP A 99 0.32 -2.40 -7.58
N GLY A 100 1.09 -1.38 -7.22
CA GLY A 100 1.28 -0.21 -8.06
C GLY A 100 0.51 1.00 -7.57
N ALA A 101 0.08 1.84 -8.51
CA ALA A 101 -0.83 2.96 -8.29
C ALA A 101 -2.27 2.49 -7.95
N VAL A 102 -2.44 1.87 -6.78
CA VAL A 102 -3.74 1.46 -6.22
C VAL A 102 -4.12 2.32 -5.03
N GLY A 103 -5.42 2.59 -4.87
CA GLY A 103 -5.96 3.46 -3.82
C GLY A 103 -7.04 2.79 -2.94
N PRO A 104 -7.55 3.53 -1.93
CA PRO A 104 -8.66 3.10 -1.09
C PRO A 104 -9.93 2.74 -1.87
N SER A 105 -10.20 3.43 -2.99
CA SER A 105 -11.33 3.12 -3.88
C SER A 105 -11.19 1.74 -4.54
N THR A 106 -9.96 1.35 -4.90
CA THR A 106 -9.64 0.04 -5.45
C THR A 106 -9.86 -1.06 -4.42
N PHE A 107 -9.43 -0.87 -3.17
CA PHE A 107 -9.75 -1.80 -2.09
C PHE A 107 -11.26 -1.97 -1.91
N ARG A 108 -12.01 -0.87 -1.93
CA ARG A 108 -13.47 -0.91 -1.85
C ARG A 108 -14.08 -1.70 -3.00
N ALA A 109 -13.62 -1.48 -4.24
CA ALA A 109 -14.06 -2.23 -5.40
C ALA A 109 -13.77 -3.74 -5.24
N ILE A 110 -12.58 -4.09 -4.76
CA ILE A 110 -12.17 -5.48 -4.50
C ILE A 110 -13.11 -6.14 -3.49
N VAL A 111 -13.30 -5.51 -2.34
CA VAL A 111 -14.12 -6.06 -1.26
C VAL A 111 -15.58 -6.19 -1.71
N GLN A 112 -16.16 -5.15 -2.32
CA GLN A 112 -17.54 -5.18 -2.80
C GLN A 112 -17.80 -6.29 -3.83
N ARG A 113 -16.82 -6.57 -4.71
CA ARG A 113 -16.98 -7.54 -5.80
C ARG A 113 -16.57 -8.96 -5.42
N HIS A 114 -15.50 -9.13 -4.66
CA HIS A 114 -14.82 -10.41 -4.49
C HIS A 114 -14.91 -11.00 -3.07
N ALA A 115 -15.50 -10.29 -2.09
CA ALA A 115 -15.49 -10.73 -0.68
C ALA A 115 -16.04 -12.14 -0.43
N SER A 116 -16.98 -12.60 -1.25
CA SER A 116 -17.62 -13.91 -1.10
C SER A 116 -16.74 -15.09 -1.54
N THR A 117 -15.74 -14.88 -2.38
CA THR A 117 -14.92 -15.95 -2.99
C THR A 117 -13.43 -15.80 -2.71
N LEU A 118 -12.97 -14.60 -2.37
CA LEU A 118 -11.55 -14.29 -2.22
C LEU A 118 -10.94 -15.06 -1.05
N LYS A 119 -9.90 -15.83 -1.36
CA LYS A 119 -9.11 -16.65 -0.43
C LYS A 119 -7.74 -16.07 -0.16
N ARG A 120 -7.12 -15.48 -1.19
CA ARG A 120 -5.80 -14.84 -1.07
C ARG A 120 -5.87 -13.42 -1.58
N LEU A 121 -5.43 -12.49 -0.74
CA LEU A 121 -5.30 -11.08 -1.10
C LEU A 121 -3.90 -10.61 -0.76
N TRP A 122 -3.22 -10.08 -1.76
CA TRP A 122 -1.98 -9.34 -1.60
C TRP A 122 -2.22 -7.93 -2.14
N MET A 123 -1.99 -6.93 -1.29
CA MET A 123 -1.97 -5.52 -1.70
C MET A 123 -0.71 -4.87 -1.15
N GLY A 124 0.17 -4.48 -2.07
CA GLY A 124 1.29 -3.62 -1.77
C GLY A 124 0.82 -2.18 -1.61
N ASN A 125 1.60 -1.40 -0.88
CA ASN A 125 1.52 0.06 -0.87
C ASN A 125 0.29 0.71 -0.20
N VAL A 126 -0.47 -0.02 0.61
CA VAL A 126 -1.60 0.52 1.41
C VAL A 126 -1.14 1.58 2.44
N GLU A 127 0.11 1.54 2.89
CA GLU A 127 0.72 2.55 3.77
C GLU A 127 0.89 3.93 3.12
N THR A 128 0.83 4.03 1.79
CA THR A 128 0.90 5.31 1.05
C THR A 128 -0.44 6.05 1.08
N TRP A 129 -1.51 5.40 1.54
CA TRP A 129 -2.84 6.00 1.59
C TRP A 129 -2.99 6.91 2.81
N PRO A 130 -3.91 7.89 2.74
CA PRO A 130 -4.26 8.69 3.91
C PRO A 130 -4.69 7.80 5.07
N ARG A 131 -4.18 8.10 6.28
CA ARG A 131 -4.43 7.30 7.49
C ARG A 131 -5.93 7.07 7.72
N GLU A 132 -6.74 8.12 7.61
CA GLU A 132 -8.18 8.03 7.86
C GLU A 132 -8.87 7.10 6.85
N GLU A 133 -8.41 7.09 5.60
CA GLU A 133 -8.97 6.24 4.55
C GLU A 133 -8.60 4.76 4.73
N VAL A 134 -7.37 4.47 5.15
CA VAL A 134 -6.96 3.10 5.54
C VAL A 134 -7.86 2.61 6.66
N THR A 135 -7.98 3.36 7.76
CA THR A 135 -8.84 2.98 8.87
C THR A 135 -10.29 2.82 8.43
N SER A 136 -10.81 3.72 7.59
CA SER A 136 -12.17 3.62 7.04
C SER A 136 -12.37 2.35 6.20
N CYS A 137 -11.39 1.95 5.39
CA CYS A 137 -11.43 0.72 4.62
C CYS A 137 -11.49 -0.53 5.52
N PHE A 138 -10.60 -0.61 6.50
CA PHE A 138 -10.52 -1.81 7.36
C PHE A 138 -11.62 -1.85 8.41
N THR A 139 -12.11 -0.72 8.90
CA THR A 139 -13.15 -0.70 9.97
C THR A 139 -14.55 -0.51 9.43
N GLY A 140 -14.74 0.18 8.29
CA GLY A 140 -16.04 0.40 7.66
C GLY A 140 -16.33 -0.62 6.56
N VAL A 141 -15.53 -0.61 5.49
CA VAL A 141 -15.81 -1.43 4.29
C VAL A 141 -15.81 -2.93 4.60
N LEU A 142 -14.88 -3.40 5.42
CA LEU A 142 -14.85 -4.80 5.86
C LEU A 142 -15.97 -5.18 6.84
N GLN A 143 -16.61 -4.22 7.51
CA GLN A 143 -17.81 -4.49 8.30
C GLN A 143 -19.03 -4.69 7.41
N GLU A 144 -19.17 -3.89 6.35
CA GLU A 144 -20.27 -4.02 5.37
C GLU A 144 -20.14 -5.28 4.53
N HIS A 145 -18.91 -5.63 4.14
CA HIS A 145 -18.61 -6.74 3.26
C HIS A 145 -17.43 -7.58 3.80
N PRO A 146 -17.66 -8.41 4.83
CA PRO A 146 -16.60 -9.22 5.43
C PRO A 146 -16.00 -10.22 4.43
N LEU A 147 -14.67 -10.34 4.43
CA LEU A 147 -13.94 -11.33 3.62
C LEU A 147 -14.01 -12.73 4.25
N LEU A 148 -15.19 -13.37 4.17
CA LEU A 148 -15.51 -14.61 4.91
C LEU A 148 -14.69 -15.83 4.48
N GLN A 149 -14.16 -15.83 3.25
CA GLN A 149 -13.37 -16.94 2.69
C GLN A 149 -11.87 -16.69 2.73
N LEU A 150 -11.42 -15.53 3.23
CA LEU A 150 -10.00 -15.15 3.18
C LEU A 150 -9.17 -16.03 4.12
N GLU A 151 -8.17 -16.70 3.55
CA GLU A 151 -7.26 -17.65 4.19
C GLU A 151 -5.87 -17.02 4.35
N ASP A 152 -5.38 -16.33 3.32
CA ASP A 152 -4.07 -15.66 3.31
C ASP A 152 -4.19 -14.17 2.96
N LEU A 153 -3.55 -13.33 3.77
CA LEU A 153 -3.50 -11.88 3.58
C LEU A 153 -2.07 -11.38 3.64
N THR A 154 -1.71 -10.48 2.72
CA THR A 154 -0.47 -9.71 2.77
C THR A 154 -0.78 -8.24 2.57
N LEU A 155 -0.34 -7.42 3.53
CA LEU A 155 -0.59 -5.99 3.56
C LEU A 155 0.60 -5.25 4.17
N ALA A 156 0.72 -3.98 3.84
CA ALA A 156 1.54 -3.04 4.58
C ALA A 156 0.67 -1.89 5.11
N ILE A 157 0.84 -1.50 6.36
CA ILE A 157 0.10 -0.39 6.96
C ILE A 157 1.06 0.56 7.66
N ARG A 158 0.67 1.83 7.78
CA ARG A 158 1.46 2.82 8.50
C ARG A 158 1.42 2.57 10.01
N ARG A 159 2.58 2.57 10.65
CA ARG A 159 2.71 2.46 12.11
C ARG A 159 2.23 3.77 12.74
N SER A 160 1.47 3.63 13.83
CA SER A 160 0.94 4.73 14.65
C SER A 160 1.40 4.66 16.09
N LYS A 161 2.31 3.72 16.38
CA LYS A 161 2.78 3.40 17.73
C LYS A 161 1.64 2.84 18.61
N GLY A 162 0.68 2.13 17.99
CA GLY A 162 -0.41 1.45 18.68
C GLY A 162 -1.57 2.35 19.07
N ASP A 163 -1.86 3.39 18.28
CA ASP A 163 -3.06 4.22 18.47
C ASP A 163 -4.35 3.39 18.27
N GLU A 164 -5.49 4.01 18.58
CA GLU A 164 -6.78 3.35 18.48
C GLU A 164 -7.10 2.85 17.06
N ASN A 165 -6.63 3.56 16.03
CA ASN A 165 -6.87 3.25 14.63
C ASN A 165 -6.07 2.01 14.18
N GLU A 166 -4.78 1.94 14.51
CA GLU A 166 -3.92 0.79 14.24
C GLU A 166 -4.42 -0.45 14.99
N VAL A 167 -4.79 -0.29 16.27
CA VAL A 167 -5.38 -1.37 17.06
C VAL A 167 -6.73 -1.81 16.48
N ALA A 168 -7.54 -0.90 15.97
CA ALA A 168 -8.80 -1.23 15.30
C ALA A 168 -8.56 -2.06 14.03
N ILE A 169 -7.53 -1.73 13.24
CA ILE A 169 -7.14 -2.54 12.07
C ILE A 169 -6.78 -3.96 12.52
N TYR A 170 -5.95 -4.14 13.55
CA TYR A 170 -5.59 -5.46 14.07
C TYR A 170 -6.80 -6.26 14.54
N LYS A 171 -7.75 -5.61 15.22
CA LYS A 171 -9.00 -6.25 15.66
C LYS A 171 -9.84 -6.68 14.46
N THR A 172 -10.00 -5.84 13.44
CA THR A 172 -10.78 -6.22 12.25
C THR A 172 -10.12 -7.37 11.51
N LEU A 173 -8.79 -7.34 11.29
CA LEU A 173 -8.07 -8.44 10.66
C LEU A 173 -8.19 -9.74 11.47
N GLY A 174 -8.10 -9.66 12.80
CA GLY A 174 -8.30 -10.80 13.70
C GLY A 174 -9.72 -11.37 13.66
N SER A 175 -10.74 -10.54 13.39
CA SER A 175 -12.13 -10.96 13.30
C SER A 175 -12.47 -11.79 12.05
N LEU A 176 -11.56 -11.82 11.05
CA LEU A 176 -11.77 -12.58 9.83
C LEU A 176 -11.81 -14.09 10.13
N PRO A 177 -12.92 -14.79 9.81
CA PRO A 177 -13.20 -16.10 10.36
C PRO A 177 -12.28 -17.19 9.82
N ARG A 178 -11.75 -17.04 8.61
CA ARG A 178 -10.90 -18.05 7.97
C ARG A 178 -9.44 -17.66 7.83
N LEU A 179 -9.07 -16.45 8.26
CA LEU A 179 -7.70 -15.97 8.09
C LEU A 179 -6.73 -16.82 8.92
N GLN A 180 -5.81 -17.49 8.23
CA GLN A 180 -4.82 -18.41 8.82
C GLN A 180 -3.39 -17.91 8.62
N THR A 181 -3.11 -17.22 7.50
CA THR A 181 -1.84 -16.54 7.26
C THR A 181 -2.04 -15.04 7.22
N LEU A 182 -1.22 -14.31 7.96
CA LEU A 182 -1.01 -12.87 7.75
C LEU A 182 0.48 -12.58 7.58
N ASP A 183 0.83 -11.88 6.50
CA ASP A 183 2.11 -11.18 6.34
C ASP A 183 1.84 -9.67 6.42
N LEU A 184 2.27 -9.05 7.52
CA LEU A 184 2.00 -7.65 7.81
C LEU A 184 3.32 -6.89 7.90
N THR A 185 3.48 -5.91 7.02
CA THR A 185 4.60 -4.96 7.08
C THR A 185 4.14 -3.66 7.74
N LEU A 186 4.83 -3.23 8.79
CA LEU A 186 4.61 -1.95 9.44
C LEU A 186 5.54 -0.92 8.80
N ASP A 187 4.95 0.06 8.12
CA ASP A 187 5.69 1.19 7.59
C ASP A 187 5.93 2.22 8.68
N CYS A 188 7.19 2.47 8.95
CA CYS A 188 7.68 3.29 10.05
C CYS A 188 8.16 4.66 9.56
N ALA A 189 7.89 5.01 8.30
CA ALA A 189 8.16 6.34 7.76
C ALA A 189 7.40 7.40 8.57
N ASP A 190 8.11 8.47 8.95
CA ASP A 190 7.55 9.57 9.75
C ASP A 190 7.52 10.85 8.91
N GLU A 191 6.40 11.03 8.22
CA GLU A 191 6.09 12.24 7.43
C GLU A 191 5.67 13.42 8.32
N SER A 192 5.32 13.18 9.60
CA SER A 192 4.82 14.22 10.52
C SER A 192 5.90 15.16 11.04
N ILE A 193 7.17 14.79 10.83
CA ILE A 193 8.34 15.59 11.17
C ILE A 193 8.46 16.79 10.23
N LEU A 194 7.88 16.73 9.01
CA LEU A 194 7.87 17.89 8.13
C LEU A 194 6.87 18.95 8.61
N PRO A 195 7.22 20.24 8.55
CA PRO A 195 6.31 21.31 8.93
C PRO A 195 5.05 21.29 8.05
N HIS A 196 3.88 21.31 8.66
CA HIS A 196 2.62 21.51 7.95
C HIS A 196 2.56 22.94 7.42
N VAL A 197 2.69 23.15 6.10
CA VAL A 197 2.48 24.47 5.48
C VAL A 197 0.97 24.70 5.34
N PRO A 198 0.32 25.61 6.10
CA PRO A 198 -1.11 25.87 5.96
C PRO A 198 -1.33 26.84 4.79
N GLY A 199 -1.97 26.36 3.73
CA GLY A 199 -2.39 27.21 2.60
C GLY A 199 -3.24 26.44 1.58
N PRO A 200 -4.16 27.11 0.85
CA PRO A 200 -5.02 26.48 -0.15
C PRO A 200 -4.24 25.91 -1.37
N ASP A 201 -2.95 26.23 -1.48
CA ASP A 201 -2.06 25.85 -2.58
C ASP A 201 -1.03 24.79 -2.13
N ALA A 202 -1.43 23.87 -1.24
CA ALA A 202 -0.59 22.87 -0.59
C ALA A 202 -0.05 21.75 -1.52
N SER A 203 0.35 22.09 -2.74
CA SER A 203 1.39 21.31 -3.42
C SER A 203 2.73 21.74 -2.83
N PHE A 204 3.30 20.92 -1.94
CA PHE A 204 4.62 21.08 -1.33
C PHE A 204 5.74 21.36 -2.37
N LEU A 205 5.50 21.02 -3.63
CA LEU A 205 6.43 21.20 -4.76
C LEU A 205 6.37 22.55 -5.46
N GLY A 206 5.38 23.39 -5.15
CA GLY A 206 5.33 24.76 -5.67
C GLY A 206 6.49 25.64 -5.16
N TRP A 207 7.10 25.28 -4.03
CA TRP A 207 8.27 25.98 -3.47
C TRP A 207 9.60 25.32 -3.88
N ALA A 208 9.64 24.00 -4.01
CA ALA A 208 10.88 23.26 -4.31
C ALA A 208 11.38 23.44 -5.76
N VAL A 209 10.52 23.86 -6.68
CA VAL A 209 10.94 24.18 -8.06
C VAL A 209 11.37 25.64 -8.14
N GLY A 210 12.67 25.88 -7.90
CA GLY A 210 13.36 27.06 -8.44
C GLY A 210 13.71 28.20 -7.49
N LYS A 211 13.85 27.95 -6.18
CA LYS A 211 14.65 28.88 -5.35
C LYS A 211 16.10 28.39 -5.32
N ASP A 212 16.97 29.15 -5.96
CA ASP A 212 18.39 29.17 -5.62
C ASP A 212 18.48 29.39 -4.10
N VAL A 213 18.85 28.34 -3.36
CA VAL A 213 19.02 28.39 -1.91
C VAL A 213 20.20 29.32 -1.64
N ASN A 214 19.92 30.58 -1.37
CA ASN A 214 20.90 31.47 -0.77
C ASN A 214 21.06 31.05 0.69
N ASP A 215 22.30 31.08 1.21
CA ASP A 215 22.73 30.67 2.56
C ASP A 215 22.02 31.39 3.75
N ASN A 216 20.98 32.18 3.49
CA ASN A 216 20.21 32.96 4.47
C ASN A 216 18.73 32.56 4.56
N ASP A 217 18.27 31.50 3.87
CA ASP A 217 16.92 31.00 4.11
C ASP A 217 16.88 30.34 5.50
N GLU A 218 16.16 30.96 6.43
CA GLU A 218 15.93 30.46 7.78
C GLU A 218 15.42 29.01 7.69
N ALA A 219 16.23 28.05 8.15
CA ALA A 219 15.86 26.65 8.18
C ALA A 219 14.48 26.50 8.81
N MET A 220 13.54 25.85 8.12
CA MET A 220 12.21 25.63 8.67
C MET A 220 12.36 24.90 10.00
N GLU A 221 11.94 25.54 11.10
CA GLU A 221 12.02 24.92 12.41
C GLU A 221 11.09 23.71 12.43
N LEU A 222 11.67 22.52 12.65
CA LEU A 222 10.90 21.31 12.89
C LEU A 222 9.91 21.54 14.04
N THR A 223 8.83 20.77 14.04
CA THR A 223 7.96 20.66 15.21
C THR A 223 8.81 20.19 16.40
N GLN A 224 9.26 21.13 17.24
CA GLN A 224 10.03 20.80 18.43
C GLN A 224 9.11 20.07 19.40
N ASP A 225 9.32 18.76 19.54
CA ASP A 225 8.70 18.01 20.61
C ASP A 225 9.29 18.51 21.94
N ARG A 226 8.49 19.30 22.66
CA ARG A 226 8.86 19.89 23.96
C ARG A 226 9.15 18.84 25.05
N SER A 227 8.87 17.56 24.78
CA SER A 227 9.21 16.45 25.67
C SER A 227 10.67 15.99 25.57
N PHE A 228 11.41 16.43 24.54
CA PHE A 228 12.82 16.08 24.37
C PHE A 228 13.72 16.83 25.36
N ASP A 229 14.69 16.10 25.93
CA ASP A 229 15.74 16.69 26.76
C ASP A 229 16.77 17.45 25.91
N ASP A 230 17.70 18.15 26.58
CA ASP A 230 18.74 18.96 25.95
C ASP A 230 19.62 18.19 24.95
N PHE A 231 19.72 16.86 25.07
CA PHE A 231 20.45 16.03 24.10
C PHE A 231 19.60 15.75 22.86
N HIS A 232 18.34 15.35 23.06
CA HIS A 232 17.44 15.00 21.96
C HIS A 232 16.99 16.22 21.12
N GLN A 233 17.06 17.42 21.69
CA GLN A 233 16.83 18.67 20.93
C GLN A 233 18.02 19.07 20.04
N GLN A 234 19.21 18.49 20.23
CA GLN A 234 20.37 18.83 19.41
C GLN A 234 20.16 18.42 17.95
N THR A 235 20.48 19.34 17.05
CA THR A 235 20.45 19.11 15.61
C THR A 235 21.47 18.07 15.20
N PHE A 236 21.01 17.06 14.46
CA PHE A 236 21.83 16.06 13.82
C PHE A 236 22.23 16.55 12.43
N LYS A 237 23.46 17.07 12.31
CA LYS A 237 23.91 17.77 11.10
C LYS A 237 24.16 16.84 9.90
N ASP A 238 24.34 15.54 10.14
CA ASP A 238 24.69 14.58 9.09
C ASP A 238 23.46 14.03 8.33
N LEU A 239 22.24 14.36 8.77
CA LEU A 239 21.00 14.02 8.05
C LEU A 239 20.13 15.27 7.88
N GLN A 240 19.63 15.44 6.67
CA GLN A 240 18.67 16.46 6.30
C GLN A 240 17.54 15.82 5.49
N THR A 241 16.33 16.33 5.65
CA THR A 241 15.19 16.00 4.77
C THR A 241 15.38 16.62 3.39
N THR A 242 14.53 16.23 2.43
CA THR A 242 14.58 16.70 1.03
C THR A 242 14.41 18.21 0.88
N ASP A 243 13.77 18.87 1.85
CA ASP A 243 13.61 20.32 1.95
C ASP A 243 14.78 21.03 2.66
N GLY A 244 15.85 20.31 3.00
CA GLY A 244 17.03 20.85 3.69
C GLY A 244 16.88 20.96 5.20
N THR A 245 15.79 20.47 5.79
CA THR A 245 15.56 20.56 7.23
C THR A 245 16.41 19.54 7.99
N HIS A 246 17.18 19.99 9.00
CA HIS A 246 17.99 19.11 9.82
C HIS A 246 17.18 18.44 10.93
N LEU A 247 17.22 17.11 10.97
CA LEU A 247 16.62 16.31 12.03
C LEU A 247 17.35 16.54 13.37
N ASN A 248 16.70 16.23 14.49
CA ASN A 248 17.34 16.21 15.81
C ASN A 248 17.56 14.76 16.28
N TYR A 249 18.40 14.57 17.31
CA TYR A 249 18.67 13.24 17.86
C TYR A 249 17.41 12.56 18.42
N GLY A 250 16.42 13.34 18.87
CA GLY A 250 15.10 12.85 19.28
C GLY A 250 14.33 12.16 18.16
N HIS A 251 14.26 12.77 16.98
CA HIS A 251 13.61 12.21 15.79
C HIS A 251 14.30 10.92 15.33
N ILE A 252 15.64 10.91 15.30
CA ILE A 252 16.42 9.74 14.92
C ILE A 252 16.15 8.60 15.91
N ARG A 253 16.23 8.88 17.22
CA ARG A 253 15.92 7.90 18.25
C ARG A 253 14.49 7.38 18.13
N GLY A 254 13.53 8.29 17.90
CA GLY A 254 12.13 7.96 17.68
C GLY A 254 11.96 6.97 16.53
N ALA A 255 12.57 7.27 15.38
CA ALA A 255 12.54 6.40 14.21
C ALA A 255 13.16 5.02 14.47
N PHE A 256 14.28 4.94 15.19
CA PHE A 256 14.84 3.63 15.60
C PHE A 256 13.88 2.83 16.49
N ILE A 257 13.23 3.49 17.45
CA ILE A 257 12.24 2.85 18.33
C ILE A 257 11.00 2.41 17.54
N ASP A 258 10.54 3.25 16.63
CA ASP A 258 9.38 2.98 15.77
C ASP A 258 9.69 1.97 14.67
N SER A 259 10.95 1.73 14.36
CA SER A 259 11.36 0.69 13.41
C SER A 259 11.65 -0.63 14.10
N ALA A 260 11.86 -0.60 15.41
CA ALA A 260 12.11 -1.79 16.20
C ALA A 260 10.83 -2.65 16.24
N LEU A 261 10.93 -3.83 15.64
CA LEU A 261 10.00 -4.92 15.82
C LEU A 261 10.53 -5.82 16.93
N ASP A 262 10.11 -5.54 18.17
CA ASP A 262 10.50 -6.34 19.33
C ASP A 262 9.48 -7.46 19.66
N GLU A 263 9.89 -8.35 20.55
CA GLU A 263 9.04 -9.46 21.01
C GLU A 263 7.73 -8.97 21.64
N LYS A 264 7.76 -7.85 22.36
CA LYS A 264 6.60 -7.32 23.08
C LYS A 264 5.54 -6.84 22.09
N LEU A 265 5.94 -6.08 21.07
CA LEU A 265 5.07 -5.62 20.00
C LEU A 265 4.49 -6.79 19.21
N ALA A 266 5.33 -7.75 18.81
CA ALA A 266 4.89 -8.94 18.08
C ALA A 266 3.84 -9.75 18.87
N ARG A 267 4.08 -9.95 20.18
CA ARG A 267 3.13 -10.62 21.07
C ARG A 267 1.84 -9.83 21.22
N ALA A 268 1.92 -8.51 21.36
CA ALA A 268 0.73 -7.65 21.50
C ALA A 268 -0.17 -7.72 20.26
N ILE A 269 0.39 -7.59 19.05
CA ILE A 269 -0.35 -7.71 17.80
C ILE A 269 -1.01 -9.09 17.71
N HIS A 270 -0.24 -10.15 17.96
CA HIS A 270 -0.76 -11.52 17.94
C HIS A 270 -1.91 -11.73 18.95
N GLN A 271 -1.78 -11.20 20.17
CA GLN A 271 -2.81 -11.30 21.21
C GLN A 271 -4.09 -10.55 20.81
N ILE A 272 -3.98 -9.32 20.30
CA ILE A 272 -5.12 -8.53 19.84
C ILE A 272 -5.88 -9.30 18.75
N MET A 273 -5.16 -9.81 17.75
CA MET A 273 -5.76 -10.57 16.65
C MET A 273 -6.41 -11.87 17.14
N THR A 274 -5.74 -12.62 17.99
CA THR A 274 -6.27 -13.88 18.53
C THR A 274 -7.50 -13.64 19.40
N ALA A 275 -7.50 -12.58 20.21
CA ALA A 275 -8.65 -12.21 21.04
C ALA A 275 -9.85 -11.73 20.22
N ALA A 276 -9.61 -11.15 19.03
CA ALA A 276 -10.66 -10.71 18.12
C ALA A 276 -11.31 -11.86 17.33
N LYS A 277 -10.74 -13.07 17.35
CA LYS A 277 -11.31 -14.23 16.66
C LYS A 277 -12.65 -14.63 17.27
N GLY A 278 -13.66 -14.78 16.43
CA GLY A 278 -14.97 -15.31 16.85
C GLY A 278 -14.91 -16.81 17.21
N PRO A 279 -15.90 -17.34 17.96
CA PRO A 279 -15.86 -18.71 18.51
C PRO A 279 -15.76 -19.85 17.48
N ARG A 280 -16.14 -19.61 16.22
CA ARG A 280 -16.09 -20.58 15.11
C ARG A 280 -15.00 -20.26 14.07
N SER A 281 -14.14 -19.31 14.39
CA SER A 281 -13.07 -18.89 13.49
C SER A 281 -11.93 -19.89 13.52
N LEU A 282 -11.26 -20.06 12.39
CA LEU A 282 -10.01 -20.81 12.31
C LEU A 282 -8.89 -20.00 13.00
N PRO A 283 -8.00 -20.68 13.75
CA PRO A 283 -6.89 -20.02 14.41
C PRO A 283 -5.91 -19.48 13.37
N LEU A 284 -5.24 -18.38 13.71
CA LEU A 284 -4.12 -17.88 12.92
C LEU A 284 -2.96 -18.88 13.03
N GLN A 285 -2.55 -19.46 11.91
CA GLN A 285 -1.48 -20.47 11.86
C GLN A 285 -0.11 -19.83 11.68
N ARG A 286 -0.06 -18.69 10.97
CA ARG A 286 1.18 -17.98 10.68
C ARG A 286 0.94 -16.47 10.73
N LEU A 287 1.71 -15.80 11.57
CA LEU A 287 1.85 -14.35 11.58
C LEU A 287 3.30 -14.01 11.24
N LYS A 288 3.50 -13.37 10.10
CA LYS A 288 4.79 -12.78 9.72
C LYS A 288 4.68 -11.27 9.88
N LEU A 289 5.64 -10.70 10.57
CA LEU A 289 5.73 -9.27 10.82
C LEU A 289 7.05 -8.77 10.22
N GLY A 290 7.00 -7.63 9.55
CA GLY A 290 8.16 -6.92 9.05
C GLY A 290 8.04 -5.43 9.30
N THR A 291 9.14 -4.71 9.19
CA THR A 291 9.16 -3.24 9.22
C THR A 291 9.86 -2.71 7.97
N ARG A 292 9.45 -1.52 7.52
CA ARG A 292 10.14 -0.75 6.48
C ARG A 292 10.02 0.75 6.77
N GLY A 293 10.65 1.58 5.94
CA GLY A 293 10.52 3.04 6.03
C GLY A 293 11.13 3.67 7.28
N GLY A 294 11.86 2.88 8.08
CA GLY A 294 12.33 3.29 9.40
C GLY A 294 13.33 4.45 9.47
N CYS A 295 13.93 4.80 8.34
CA CYS A 295 14.80 5.97 8.19
C CYS A 295 14.24 6.95 7.15
N GLN A 296 12.95 6.83 6.80
CA GLN A 296 12.29 7.69 5.85
C GLN A 296 11.59 8.83 6.59
N PHE A 297 12.12 10.04 6.44
CA PHE A 297 11.64 11.26 7.04
C PHE A 297 11.16 12.19 5.92
N GLY A 298 9.85 12.45 5.87
CA GLY A 298 9.25 13.23 4.78
C GLY A 298 9.18 12.53 3.41
N SER A 299 8.77 13.26 2.37
CA SER A 299 8.73 12.75 0.99
C SER A 299 10.16 12.62 0.44
N ILE A 300 10.73 11.43 0.57
CA ILE A 300 12.05 11.13 0.00
C ILE A 300 11.84 10.61 -1.43
N ASP A 301 12.31 11.41 -2.39
CA ASP A 301 12.77 10.87 -3.67
C ASP A 301 13.80 9.79 -3.37
N SER A 302 13.52 8.57 -3.82
CA SER A 302 14.23 7.32 -3.50
C SER A 302 15.62 7.24 -4.14
N GLY A 303 16.46 8.26 -3.94
CA GLY A 303 17.79 8.39 -4.52
C GLY A 303 18.95 8.26 -3.53
N VAL A 304 18.74 8.39 -2.23
CA VAL A 304 19.85 8.38 -1.26
C VAL A 304 19.44 7.58 -0.04
N LEU A 305 19.88 6.33 0.01
CA LEU A 305 20.30 5.54 1.18
C LEU A 305 20.39 4.06 0.74
N ALA A 306 21.21 3.81 -0.29
CA ALA A 306 21.83 2.51 -0.49
C ALA A 306 23.24 2.61 0.11
N GLY A 307 23.42 2.04 1.29
CA GLY A 307 24.69 1.87 1.99
C GLY A 307 24.62 0.62 2.85
#